data_AF-A0A7Z2ZR26-F1
#
_entry.id   AF-A0A7Z2ZR26-F1
#
_cell.length_a   1.000
_cell.length_b   1.000
_cell.length_c   1.000
_cell.angle_alpha   90.00
_cell.angle_beta   90.00
_cell.angle_gamma   90.00
#
_symmetry.space_group_name_H-M   'P 1'
#
loop_
_entity.id
_entity.type
_entity.pdbx_description
1 polymer ?
#
loop_
_entity_poly.entity_id
_entity_poly.type
_entity_poly.pdbx_seq_one_letter_code
_entity_poly.pdbx_strand_id
1 'polypeptide(L)'
;MSRMTRDQALNRLADDIQADLGACGTIRDLLENQFQAALRHRGDELASLGEQLMPQLDAMEERRRQRVQLIRALFGTDATMDDFFAKLDAARRASAHGAWRRLEQLVRECKEATTRNGNLMAEQFSVMQRLLHGESDTYAPR
;
A
#
# COMPACT_ATOMS: atom_id res chain seq x y z
N MET A 1 -0.63 31.52 -10.50
CA MET A 1 -0.84 30.42 -9.53
C MET A 1 -0.58 30.97 -8.15
N SER A 2 -1.61 31.14 -7.32
CA SER A 2 -1.44 31.69 -5.97
C SER A 2 -0.53 30.78 -5.14
N ARG A 3 0.50 31.38 -4.54
CA ARG A 3 1.44 30.69 -3.67
C ARG A 3 0.67 30.18 -2.45
N MET A 4 0.62 28.87 -2.27
CA MET A 4 -0.02 28.23 -1.13
C MET A 4 0.55 28.81 0.17
N THR A 5 -0.30 29.23 1.10
CA THR A 5 0.16 29.78 2.38
C THR A 5 0.66 28.64 3.28
N ARG A 6 1.47 29.00 4.28
CA ARG A 6 2.00 28.02 5.24
C ARG A 6 0.87 27.25 5.96
N ASP A 7 -0.19 27.94 6.37
CA ASP A 7 -1.33 27.30 7.04
C ASP A 7 -2.13 26.39 6.11
N GLN A 8 -2.32 26.79 4.85
CA GLN A 8 -2.92 25.91 3.83
C GLN A 8 -2.09 24.63 3.66
N ALA A 9 -0.76 24.74 3.73
CA ALA A 9 0.14 23.59 3.64
C ALA A 9 0.11 22.67 4.85
N LEU A 10 -0.01 23.22 6.05
CA LEU A 10 -0.20 22.43 7.26
C LEU A 10 -1.55 21.69 7.24
N ASN A 11 -2.62 22.35 6.81
CA ASN A 11 -3.94 21.71 6.68
C ASN A 11 -3.92 20.62 5.61
N ARG A 12 -3.30 20.89 4.45
CA ARG A 12 -3.14 19.90 3.39
C ARG A 12 -2.42 18.64 3.87
N LEU A 13 -1.34 18.78 4.65
CA LEU A 13 -0.64 17.64 5.23
C LEU A 13 -1.55 16.81 6.16
N ALA A 14 -2.40 17.45 6.96
CA ALA A 14 -3.33 16.75 7.83
C ALA A 14 -4.40 15.98 7.02
N ASP A 15 -4.94 16.60 5.97
CA ASP A 15 -5.92 15.98 5.08
C ASP A 15 -5.32 14.80 4.30
N ASP A 16 -4.07 14.94 3.84
CA ASP A 16 -3.35 13.90 3.10
C ASP A 16 -3.15 12.63 3.96
N ILE A 17 -2.90 12.77 5.28
CA ILE A 17 -2.81 11.61 6.18
C ILE A 17 -4.15 10.85 6.24
N GLN A 18 -5.28 11.56 6.29
CA GLN A 18 -6.60 10.92 6.34
C GLN A 18 -6.94 10.23 5.01
N ALA A 19 -6.62 10.88 3.88
CA ALA A 19 -6.78 10.27 2.57
C ALA A 19 -5.93 9.00 2.41
N ASP A 20 -4.70 9.01 2.93
CA ASP A 20 -3.81 7.84 2.94
C ASP A 20 -4.36 6.71 3.79
N LEU A 21 -4.90 7.01 4.97
CA LEU A 21 -5.55 6.01 5.82
C LEU A 21 -6.71 5.30 5.09
N GLY A 22 -7.59 6.08 4.45
CA GLY A 22 -8.71 5.53 3.69
C GLY A 22 -8.24 4.63 2.55
N ALA A 23 -7.28 5.11 1.76
CA ALA A 23 -6.78 4.34 0.62
C ALA A 23 -6.01 3.09 1.03
N CYS A 24 -5.19 3.12 2.08
CA CYS A 24 -4.55 1.92 2.59
C CYS A 24 -5.58 0.90 3.10
N GLY A 25 -6.70 1.36 3.68
CA GLY A 25 -7.84 0.50 3.98
C GLY A 25 -8.38 -0.20 2.74
N THR A 26 -8.70 0.57 1.69
CA THR A 26 -9.18 0.01 0.41
C THR A 26 -8.20 -0.99 -0.21
N ILE A 27 -6.90 -0.65 -0.23
CA ILE A 27 -5.84 -1.53 -0.75
C ILE A 27 -5.80 -2.84 0.04
N ARG A 28 -5.86 -2.78 1.37
CA ARG A 28 -5.85 -3.97 2.22
C ARG A 28 -7.06 -4.86 1.94
N ASP A 29 -8.24 -4.27 1.77
CA ASP A 29 -9.46 -5.04 1.50
C ASP A 29 -9.41 -5.71 0.11
N LEU A 30 -8.86 -5.01 -0.90
CA LEU A 30 -8.60 -5.59 -2.23
C LEU A 30 -7.58 -6.73 -2.17
N LEU A 31 -6.51 -6.58 -1.38
CA LEU A 31 -5.51 -7.62 -1.18
C LEU A 31 -6.11 -8.84 -0.47
N GLU A 32 -6.99 -8.66 0.50
CA GLU A 32 -7.68 -9.80 1.11
C GLU A 32 -8.60 -10.50 0.12
N ASN A 33 -9.38 -9.75 -0.68
CA ASN A 33 -10.20 -10.34 -1.74
C ASN A 33 -9.37 -11.10 -2.76
N GLN A 34 -8.20 -10.58 -3.13
CA GLN A 34 -7.27 -11.26 -4.04
C GLN A 34 -6.77 -12.58 -3.46
N PHE A 35 -6.44 -12.61 -2.16
CA PHE A 35 -6.06 -13.84 -1.47
C PHE A 35 -7.20 -14.87 -1.52
N GLN A 36 -8.42 -14.44 -1.23
CA GLN A 36 -9.63 -15.27 -1.25
C GLN A 36 -9.96 -15.82 -2.65
N ALA A 37 -9.80 -15.00 -3.69
CA ALA A 37 -9.99 -15.40 -5.08
C ALA A 37 -8.91 -16.40 -5.53
N ALA A 38 -7.65 -16.18 -5.12
CA ALA A 38 -6.54 -17.11 -5.38
C ALA A 38 -6.78 -18.49 -4.75
N LEU A 39 -7.20 -18.54 -3.48
CA LEU A 39 -7.54 -19.81 -2.82
C LEU A 39 -8.68 -20.58 -3.51
N ARG A 40 -9.60 -19.87 -4.17
CA ARG A 40 -10.74 -20.45 -4.90
C ARG A 40 -10.48 -20.63 -6.40
N HIS A 41 -9.25 -20.38 -6.86
CA HIS A 41 -8.84 -20.45 -8.26
C HIS A 41 -9.73 -19.62 -9.22
N ARG A 42 -10.18 -18.44 -8.76
CA ARG A 42 -11.05 -17.54 -9.54
C ARG A 42 -10.23 -16.62 -10.45
N GLY A 43 -9.73 -17.16 -11.57
CA GLY A 43 -8.85 -16.44 -12.50
C GLY A 43 -9.40 -15.09 -12.98
N ASP A 44 -10.67 -15.03 -13.39
CA ASP A 44 -11.29 -13.79 -13.88
C ASP A 44 -11.43 -12.73 -12.78
N GLU A 45 -11.75 -13.17 -11.55
CA GLU A 45 -11.83 -12.29 -10.38
C GLU A 45 -10.45 -11.73 -10.02
N LEU A 46 -9.41 -12.56 -10.11
CA LEU A 46 -8.02 -12.13 -9.89
C LEU A 46 -7.57 -11.05 -10.88
N ALA A 47 -7.95 -11.20 -12.16
CA ALA A 47 -7.66 -10.19 -13.18
C ALA A 47 -8.35 -8.86 -12.85
N SER A 48 -9.65 -8.89 -12.53
CA SER A 48 -10.41 -7.70 -12.16
C SER A 48 -9.87 -7.03 -10.89
N LEU A 49 -9.47 -7.81 -9.88
CA LEU A 49 -8.85 -7.29 -8.67
C LEU A 49 -7.49 -6.64 -8.95
N GLY A 50 -6.70 -7.19 -9.87
CA GLY A 50 -5.45 -6.60 -10.34
C GLY A 50 -5.65 -5.22 -10.97
N GLU A 51 -6.64 -5.10 -11.87
CA GLU A 51 -7.02 -3.83 -12.51
C GLU A 51 -7.49 -2.77 -11.51
N GLN A 52 -8.16 -3.19 -10.42
CA GLN A 52 -8.58 -2.29 -9.35
C GLN A 52 -7.43 -1.89 -8.43
N LEU A 53 -6.50 -2.81 -8.15
CA LEU A 53 -5.42 -2.62 -7.18
C LEU A 53 -4.30 -1.73 -7.71
N MET A 54 -3.89 -1.91 -8.97
CA MET A 54 -2.82 -1.13 -9.61
C MET A 54 -2.97 0.40 -9.45
N PRO A 55 -4.09 1.03 -9.86
CA PRO A 55 -4.23 2.48 -9.75
C PRO A 55 -4.22 2.97 -8.30
N GLN A 56 -4.65 2.15 -7.34
CA GLN A 56 -4.61 2.51 -5.92
C GLN A 56 -3.18 2.54 -5.38
N LEU A 57 -2.35 1.57 -5.78
CA LEU A 57 -0.93 1.50 -5.41
C LEU A 57 -0.16 2.69 -6.02
N ASP A 58 -0.41 3.01 -7.29
CA ASP A 58 0.21 4.16 -7.96
C ASP A 58 -0.18 5.48 -7.27
N ALA A 59 -1.47 5.67 -6.97
CA ALA A 59 -1.96 6.85 -6.26
C ALA A 59 -1.40 6.95 -4.83
N MET A 60 -1.14 5.83 -4.16
CA MET A 60 -0.51 5.80 -2.84
C MET A 60 0.95 6.27 -2.91
N GLU A 61 1.72 5.79 -3.88
CA GLU A 61 3.11 6.20 -4.08
C GLU A 61 3.22 7.68 -4.45
N GLU A 62 2.33 8.17 -5.31
CA GLU A 62 2.30 9.59 -5.69
C GLU A 62 1.99 10.50 -4.50
N ARG A 63 0.99 10.15 -3.67
CA ARG A 63 0.69 10.91 -2.44
C ARG A 63 1.84 10.89 -1.45
N ARG A 64 2.54 9.76 -1.31
CA ARG A 64 3.76 9.67 -0.49
C ARG A 64 4.83 10.65 -0.98
N ARG A 65 5.07 10.71 -2.29
CA ARG A 65 6.04 11.65 -2.88
C ARG A 65 5.64 13.10 -2.64
N GLN A 66 4.38 13.45 -2.89
CA GLN A 66 3.85 14.79 -2.68
C GLN A 66 3.99 15.23 -1.22
N ARG A 67 3.64 14.35 -0.27
CA ARG A 67 3.79 14.61 1.16
C ARG A 67 5.24 14.87 1.55
N VAL A 68 6.18 14.04 1.08
CA VAL A 68 7.62 14.23 1.34
C VAL A 68 8.11 15.56 0.77
N GLN A 69 7.72 15.89 -0.46
CA GLN A 69 8.06 17.18 -1.07
C GLN A 69 7.52 18.36 -0.26
N LEU A 70 6.27 18.26 0.20
CA LEU A 70 5.61 19.32 0.97
C LEU A 70 6.26 19.52 2.35
N ILE A 71 6.59 18.44 3.07
CA ILE A 71 7.34 18.51 4.33
C ILE A 71 8.67 19.21 4.10
N ARG A 72 9.42 18.77 3.08
CA ARG A 72 10.75 19.32 2.80
C ARG A 72 10.70 20.80 2.43
N ALA A 73 9.68 21.20 1.67
CA ALA A 73 9.46 22.61 1.33
C ALA A 73 9.12 23.47 2.56
N LEU A 74 8.47 22.91 3.58
CA LEU A 74 8.04 23.66 4.78
C LEU A 74 9.08 23.73 5.90
N PHE A 75 9.93 22.72 6.00
CA PHE A 75 10.77 22.47 7.16
C PHE A 75 12.25 22.23 6.85
N GLY A 76 12.63 22.04 5.57
CA GLY A 76 14.01 21.81 5.13
C GLY A 76 14.20 20.44 4.49
N THR A 77 15.33 20.25 3.79
CA THR A 77 15.62 19.07 2.95
C THR A 77 15.54 17.72 3.65
N ASP A 78 15.90 17.68 4.93
CA ASP A 78 15.96 16.46 5.74
C ASP A 78 14.78 16.33 6.72
N ALA A 79 13.79 17.22 6.57
CA ALA A 79 12.64 17.23 7.45
C ALA A 79 11.74 16.00 7.27
N THR A 80 11.09 15.65 8.37
CA THR A 80 10.24 14.47 8.54
C THR A 80 8.83 14.87 8.99
N MET A 81 7.95 13.88 9.15
CA MET A 81 6.63 14.11 9.72
C MET A 81 6.70 14.62 11.18
N ASP A 82 7.76 14.30 11.92
CA ASP A 82 7.93 14.77 13.30
C ASP A 82 8.13 16.29 13.36
N ASP A 83 8.80 16.88 12.38
CA ASP A 83 8.93 18.34 12.24
C ASP A 83 7.58 19.02 12.01
N PHE A 84 6.70 18.36 11.26
CA PHE A 84 5.32 18.80 11.09
C PHE A 84 4.55 18.71 12.41
N PHE A 85 4.60 17.57 13.11
CA PHE A 85 3.90 17.38 14.38
C PHE A 85 4.35 18.37 15.46
N ALA A 86 5.63 18.75 15.47
CA ALA A 86 6.18 19.75 16.38
C ALA A 86 5.55 21.15 16.21
N LYS A 87 4.95 21.46 15.04
CA LYS A 87 4.25 22.74 14.81
C LYS A 87 2.78 22.75 15.20
N LEU A 88 2.20 21.59 15.51
CA LEU A 88 0.81 21.48 15.95
C LEU A 88 0.70 21.78 17.46
N ASP A 89 -0.47 22.27 17.87
CA ASP A 89 -0.83 22.31 19.30
C ASP A 89 -0.95 20.89 19.88
N ALA A 90 -0.99 20.77 21.21
CA ALA A 90 -0.94 19.47 21.89
C ALA A 90 -2.07 18.51 21.46
N ALA A 91 -3.29 19.00 21.28
CA ALA A 91 -4.44 18.18 20.90
C ALA A 91 -4.31 17.68 19.45
N ARG A 92 -4.00 18.59 18.53
CA ARG A 92 -3.80 18.25 17.11
C ARG A 92 -2.59 17.36 16.90
N ARG A 93 -1.50 17.59 17.65
CA ARG A 93 -0.30 16.76 17.63
C ARG A 93 -0.60 15.31 18.03
N ALA A 94 -1.32 15.10 19.12
CA ALA A 94 -1.70 13.77 19.57
C ALA A 94 -2.55 13.02 18.53
N SER A 95 -3.55 13.70 17.95
CA SER A 95 -4.37 13.15 16.88
C SER A 95 -3.56 12.81 15.63
N ALA A 96 -2.68 13.71 15.20
CA ALA A 96 -1.86 13.52 14.01
C ALA A 96 -0.86 12.36 14.17
N HIS A 97 -0.20 12.24 15.33
CA HIS A 97 0.65 11.08 15.63
C HIS A 97 -0.15 9.77 15.67
N GLY A 98 -1.36 9.79 16.25
CA GLY A 98 -2.24 8.61 16.25
C GLY A 98 -2.58 8.15 14.84
N ALA A 99 -3.00 9.09 13.98
CA ALA A 99 -3.30 8.84 12.58
C ALA A 99 -2.06 8.34 11.81
N TRP A 100 -0.90 8.96 12.03
CA TRP A 100 0.34 8.58 11.38
C TRP A 100 0.81 7.17 11.76
N ARG A 101 0.80 6.82 13.05
CA ARG A 101 1.15 5.45 13.49
C ARG A 101 0.20 4.41 12.90
N ARG A 102 -1.09 4.74 12.79
CA ARG A 102 -2.07 3.86 12.15
C ARG A 102 -1.79 3.69 10.66
N LEU A 103 -1.40 4.76 9.98
CA LEU A 103 -1.02 4.71 8.56
C LEU A 103 0.22 3.83 8.36
N GLU A 104 1.26 4.02 9.17
CA GLU A 104 2.46 3.17 9.11
C GLU A 104 2.13 1.69 9.32
N GLN A 105 1.22 1.40 10.24
CA GLN A 105 0.74 0.04 10.49
C GLN A 105 0.00 -0.54 9.28
N LEU A 106 -0.96 0.21 8.70
CA LEU A 106 -1.69 -0.24 7.51
C LEU A 106 -0.76 -0.45 6.30
N VAL A 107 0.26 0.40 6.12
CA VAL A 107 1.24 0.23 5.05
C VAL A 107 2.05 -1.07 5.24
N ARG A 108 2.42 -1.41 6.48
CA ARG A 108 3.07 -2.70 6.78
C ARG A 108 2.14 -3.87 6.45
N GLU A 109 0.89 -3.83 6.90
CA GLU A 109 -0.12 -4.85 6.59
C GLU A 109 -0.32 -5.03 5.08
N CYS A 110 -0.37 -3.95 4.30
CA CYS A 110 -0.49 -4.02 2.84
C CYS A 110 0.74 -4.67 2.19
N LYS A 111 1.95 -4.42 2.70
CA LYS A 111 3.18 -5.04 2.19
C LYS A 111 3.22 -6.54 2.48
N GLU A 112 2.85 -6.92 3.70
CA GLU A 112 2.74 -8.32 4.11
C GLU A 112 1.71 -9.06 3.27
N ALA A 113 0.51 -8.48 3.09
CA ALA A 113 -0.55 -9.05 2.26
C ALA A 113 -0.15 -9.16 0.78
N THR A 114 0.48 -8.13 0.21
CA THR A 114 1.03 -8.20 -1.16
C THR A 114 2.02 -9.35 -1.32
N THR A 115 2.93 -9.52 -0.36
CA THR A 115 3.95 -10.58 -0.39
C THR A 115 3.30 -11.97 -0.26
N ARG A 116 2.38 -12.11 0.69
CA ARG A 116 1.60 -13.35 0.90
C ARG A 116 0.87 -13.77 -0.36
N ASN A 117 0.18 -12.84 -1.01
CA ASN A 117 -0.59 -13.12 -2.23
C ASN A 117 0.32 -13.50 -3.40
N GLY A 118 1.43 -12.78 -3.58
CA GLY A 118 2.42 -13.09 -4.62
C GLY A 118 3.00 -14.50 -4.46
N ASN A 119 3.37 -14.88 -3.24
CA ASN A 119 3.87 -16.23 -2.94
C ASN A 119 2.81 -17.30 -3.26
N LEU A 120 1.57 -17.11 -2.81
CA LEU A 120 0.47 -18.04 -3.09
C LEU A 120 0.25 -18.25 -4.59
N MET A 121 0.22 -17.17 -5.37
CA MET A 121 0.03 -17.25 -6.82
C MET A 121 1.20 -17.96 -7.52
N ALA A 122 2.43 -17.67 -7.11
CA ALA A 122 3.62 -18.33 -7.65
C ALA A 122 3.62 -19.84 -7.36
N GLU A 123 3.25 -20.24 -6.14
CA GLU A 123 3.10 -21.64 -5.76
C GLU A 123 2.02 -22.35 -6.60
N GLN A 124 0.84 -21.74 -6.74
CA GLN A 124 -0.22 -22.30 -7.57
C GLN A 124 0.19 -22.45 -9.04
N PHE A 125 0.90 -21.45 -9.58
CA PHE A 125 1.43 -21.52 -10.93
C PHE A 125 2.44 -22.67 -11.09
N SER A 126 3.35 -22.85 -10.13
CA SER A 126 4.33 -23.94 -10.13
C SER A 126 3.66 -25.33 -10.11
N VAL A 127 2.62 -25.50 -9.28
CA VAL A 127 1.83 -26.74 -9.23
C VAL A 127 1.14 -27.02 -10.58
N MET A 128 0.49 -26.01 -11.17
CA MET A 128 -0.14 -26.16 -12.48
C MET A 128 0.87 -26.49 -13.59
N GLN A 129 2.04 -25.87 -13.58
CA GLN A 129 3.12 -26.17 -14.55
C GLN A 129 3.59 -27.62 -14.45
N ARG A 130 3.77 -28.15 -13.24
CA ARG A 130 4.14 -29.57 -13.01
C ARG A 130 3.05 -30.53 -13.50
N LEU A 131 1.79 -30.22 -13.23
CA LEU A 131 0.67 -31.04 -13.69
C LEU A 131 0.52 -31.07 -15.22
N LEU A 132 0.74 -29.93 -15.88
CA LEU A 132 0.59 -29.81 -17.34
C LEU A 132 1.75 -30.45 -18.12
N HIS A 133 2.97 -30.39 -17.60
CA HIS A 133 4.16 -30.89 -18.30
C HIS A 133 4.61 -32.28 -17.81
N GLY A 134 4.01 -32.79 -16.73
CA GLY A 134 4.38 -34.04 -16.09
C GLY A 134 5.73 -33.95 -15.36
N GLU A 135 5.90 -34.75 -14.31
CA GLU A 135 7.25 -35.10 -13.85
C GLU A 135 7.81 -36.06 -14.89
N SER A 136 8.88 -35.68 -15.56
CA SER A 136 9.64 -36.55 -16.46
C SER A 136 10.42 -37.62 -15.69
N ASP A 137 9.75 -38.33 -14.77
CA ASP A 137 10.26 -39.57 -14.20
C ASP A 137 10.03 -40.67 -15.22
N THR A 138 10.98 -40.75 -16.15
CA THR A 138 11.15 -41.91 -17.02
C THR A 138 11.57 -43.07 -16.13
N TYR A 139 10.59 -43.84 -15.65
CA TYR A 139 10.82 -45.12 -15.01
C TYR A 139 11.50 -46.06 -16.01
N ALA A 140 12.78 -46.38 -15.79
CA ALA A 140 13.51 -47.42 -16.51
C ALA A 140 13.63 -48.66 -15.60
N PRO A 141 12.77 -49.68 -15.75
CA PRO A 141 12.98 -50.95 -15.07
C PRO A 141 14.19 -51.67 -15.68
N ARG A 142 15.05 -52.22 -14.83
CA ARG A 142 16.12 -53.15 -15.21
C ARG A 142 15.59 -54.54 -15.49
#